data_AF-K1SQV3-F1
#
_entry.id   AF-K1SQV3-F1
#
_cell.length_a   1.000
_cell.length_b   1.000
_cell.length_c   1.000
_cell.angle_alpha   90.00
_cell.angle_beta   90.00
_cell.angle_gamma   90.00
#
_symmetry.space_group_name_H-M   'P 1'
#
loop_
_entity.id
_entity.type
_entity.pdbx_description
1 polymer ?
#
loop_
_entity_poly.entity_id
_entity_poly.type
_entity_poly.pdbx_seq_one_letter_code
_entity_poly.pdbx_strand_id
1 'polypeptide(L)'
;MLIAAALYELIPVLLAYKRADDTYEALREAYMTGQPGTSSDDPAEEGEELPAWYEALQVDFETLKEANPDVIGWIYFDNIEQINYPILYSGDDETYLHTDLYGNAYEIRL
;
A
#
# COMPACT_ATOMS: atom_id res chain seq x y z
N MET A 1 -14.26 -10.17 35.77
CA MET A 1 -12.94 -9.52 35.92
C MET A 1 -11.93 -10.00 34.87
N LEU A 2 -11.77 -11.31 34.61
CA LEU A 2 -10.84 -11.80 33.58
C LEU A 2 -11.15 -11.31 32.15
N ILE A 3 -12.43 -11.26 31.77
CA ILE A 3 -12.85 -10.79 30.43
C ILE A 3 -12.51 -9.30 30.22
N ALA A 4 -12.64 -8.47 31.26
CA ALA A 4 -12.36 -7.03 31.15
C ALA A 4 -10.85 -6.74 31.02
N ALA A 5 -10.00 -7.52 31.69
CA ALA A 5 -8.55 -7.44 31.52
C ALA A 5 -8.10 -7.86 30.12
N ALA A 6 -8.65 -8.96 29.60
CA ALA A 6 -8.38 -9.41 28.24
C ALA A 6 -8.82 -8.38 27.18
N LEU A 7 -9.96 -7.71 27.37
CA LEU A 7 -10.41 -6.65 26.47
C LEU A 7 -9.50 -5.42 26.50
N TYR A 8 -8.93 -5.07 27.65
CA TYR A 8 -8.00 -3.94 27.77
C TYR A 8 -6.68 -4.22 27.03
N GLU A 9 -6.19 -5.45 27.06
CA GLU A 9 -4.99 -5.88 26.33
C GLU A 9 -5.16 -5.87 24.80
N LEU A 10 -6.40 -5.99 24.30
CA LEU A 10 -6.69 -5.93 22.86
C LEU A 10 -6.71 -4.51 22.30
N ILE A 11 -6.94 -3.49 23.13
CA ILE A 11 -6.99 -2.08 22.71
C ILE A 11 -5.72 -1.63 21.97
N PRO A 12 -4.49 -1.84 22.49
CA PRO A 12 -3.27 -1.44 21.77
C PRO A 12 -3.11 -2.18 20.43
N VAL A 13 -3.48 -3.47 20.36
CA VAL A 13 -3.41 -4.26 19.13
C VAL A 13 -4.35 -3.69 18.06
N LEU A 14 -5.58 -3.35 18.45
CA LEU A 14 -6.55 -2.74 17.53
C LEU A 14 -6.11 -1.35 17.05
N LEU A 15 -5.51 -0.54 17.92
CA LEU A 15 -4.97 0.78 17.54
C LEU A 15 -3.77 0.66 16.60
N ALA A 16 -2.87 -0.31 16.85
CA ALA A 16 -1.73 -0.58 15.97
C ALA A 16 -2.19 -1.03 14.57
N TYR A 17 -3.20 -1.90 14.49
CA TYR A 17 -3.80 -2.34 13.22
C TYR A 17 -4.37 -1.15 12.43
N LYS A 18 -5.16 -0.28 13.11
CA LYS A 18 -5.72 0.90 12.46
C LYS A 18 -4.63 1.86 11.95
N ARG A 19 -3.56 2.07 12.72
CA ARG A 19 -2.47 2.95 12.30
C ARG A 19 -1.76 2.42 11.04
N ALA A 20 -1.57 1.11 10.95
CA ALA A 20 -0.98 0.50 9.75
C ALA A 20 -1.86 0.73 8.52
N ASP A 21 -3.17 0.48 8.65
CA ASP A 21 -4.16 0.70 7.59
C ASP A 21 -4.15 2.16 7.09
N ASP A 22 -4.24 3.11 8.00
CA ASP A 22 -4.19 4.56 7.70
C ASP A 22 -2.87 4.94 6.99
N THR A 23 -1.75 4.28 7.32
CA THR A 23 -0.44 4.54 6.69
C THR A 23 -0.44 4.11 5.23
N TYR A 24 -1.00 2.94 4.92
CA TYR A 24 -1.06 2.48 3.54
C TYR A 24 -2.08 3.26 2.70
N GLU A 25 -3.20 3.69 3.28
CA GLU A 25 -4.11 4.61 2.60
C GLU A 25 -3.40 5.90 2.20
N ALA A 26 -2.59 6.47 3.11
CA ALA A 26 -1.79 7.67 2.82
C ALA A 26 -0.75 7.45 1.71
N LEU A 27 -0.11 6.26 1.65
CA LEU A 27 0.81 5.91 0.57
C LEU A 27 0.09 5.86 -0.78
N ARG A 28 -1.08 5.22 -0.83
CA ARG A 28 -1.89 5.16 -2.04
C ARG A 28 -2.23 6.57 -2.54
N GLU A 29 -2.69 7.46 -1.67
CA GLU A 29 -3.03 8.83 -2.04
C GLU A 29 -1.81 9.67 -2.43
N ALA A 30 -0.66 9.45 -1.82
CA ALA A 30 0.55 10.21 -2.11
C ALA A 30 1.20 9.85 -3.45
N TYR A 31 1.12 8.58 -3.86
CA TYR A 31 1.89 8.06 -5.00
C TYR A 31 1.03 7.60 -6.20
N MET A 32 -0.30 7.60 -6.08
CA MET A 32 -1.21 7.37 -7.21
C MET A 32 -1.84 8.67 -7.69
N THR A 33 -1.59 9.03 -8.95
CA THR A 33 -2.21 10.21 -9.57
C THR A 33 -3.54 9.89 -10.27
N GLY A 34 -3.85 8.60 -10.46
CA GLY A 34 -5.12 8.10 -11.00
C GLY A 34 -5.76 7.09 -10.05
N GLN A 35 -7.08 7.19 -9.85
CA GLN A 35 -7.83 6.20 -9.10
C GLN A 35 -8.52 5.25 -10.10
N PRO A 36 -8.21 3.95 -10.10
CA PRO A 36 -8.92 3.01 -10.95
C PRO A 36 -10.41 3.02 -10.54
N GLY A 37 -11.27 3.42 -11.48
CA GLY A 37 -12.69 3.68 -11.25
C GLY A 37 -13.16 5.11 -11.55
N THR A 38 -12.25 6.07 -11.71
CA THR A 38 -12.58 7.38 -12.29
C THR A 38 -12.24 7.37 -13.78
N SER A 39 -13.25 7.22 -14.63
CA SER A 39 -13.11 7.30 -16.09
C SER A 39 -12.41 8.61 -16.47
N SER A 40 -11.21 8.53 -17.04
CA SER A 40 -10.59 9.63 -17.76
C SER A 40 -11.19 9.68 -19.17
N ASP A 41 -11.82 10.80 -19.52
CA ASP A 41 -12.37 11.12 -20.86
C ASP A 41 -11.24 11.49 -21.84
N ASP A 42 -10.22 10.64 -22.01
CA ASP A 42 -9.22 10.81 -23.08
C ASP A 42 -9.40 9.71 -24.14
N PRO A 43 -9.43 10.04 -25.45
CA PRO A 43 -9.69 9.07 -26.49
C PRO A 43 -8.46 8.17 -26.69
N ALA A 44 -8.62 6.88 -26.40
CA ALA A 44 -7.61 5.85 -26.61
C ALA A 44 -7.20 5.74 -28.09
N GLU A 45 -5.89 5.74 -28.36
CA GLU A 45 -5.33 5.40 -29.68
C GLU A 45 -5.36 3.87 -29.89
N GLU A 46 -5.74 3.45 -31.10
CA GLU A 46 -5.89 2.05 -31.52
C GLU A 46 -4.56 1.26 -31.48
N GLY A 47 -4.28 0.67 -30.33
CA GLY A 47 -3.44 -0.52 -30.10
C GLY A 47 -4.20 -1.44 -29.14
N GLU A 48 -3.81 -2.71 -28.96
CA GLU A 48 -4.56 -3.67 -28.11
C GLU A 48 -5.04 -3.03 -26.80
N GLU A 49 -6.37 -2.86 -26.66
CA GLU A 49 -6.94 -2.08 -25.56
C GLU A 49 -6.58 -2.74 -24.24
N LEU A 50 -5.68 -2.09 -23.50
CA LEU A 50 -5.34 -2.48 -22.16
C LEU A 50 -6.59 -2.31 -21.29
N PRO A 51 -6.79 -3.18 -20.27
CA PRO A 51 -7.92 -3.01 -19.37
C PRO A 51 -7.93 -1.60 -18.79
N ALA A 52 -9.11 -0.98 -18.66
CA ALA A 52 -9.24 0.41 -18.20
C ALA A 52 -8.55 0.70 -16.85
N TRP A 53 -8.41 -0.32 -15.99
CA TRP A 53 -7.66 -0.17 -14.73
C TRP A 53 -6.16 0.03 -14.95
N TYR A 54 -5.58 -0.50 -16.02
CA TYR A 54 -4.16 -0.41 -16.34
C TYR A 54 -3.78 1.01 -16.81
N GLU A 55 -4.65 1.63 -17.60
CA GLU A 55 -4.49 3.03 -18.03
C GLU A 55 -4.72 4.02 -16.88
N ALA A 56 -5.65 3.69 -15.97
CA ALA A 56 -5.93 4.50 -14.78
C ALA A 56 -4.87 4.37 -13.68
N LEU A 57 -4.09 3.27 -13.67
CA LEU A 57 -3.04 3.01 -12.69
C LEU A 57 -1.78 3.83 -13.01
N GLN A 58 -1.78 5.09 -12.60
CA GLN A 58 -0.60 5.95 -12.70
C GLN A 58 0.12 6.03 -11.36
N VAL A 59 1.32 5.44 -11.29
CA VAL A 59 2.17 5.44 -10.09
C VAL A 59 3.38 6.35 -10.33
N ASP A 60 3.60 7.31 -9.44
CA ASP A 60 4.78 8.18 -9.48
C ASP A 60 6.01 7.46 -8.90
N PHE A 61 6.66 6.67 -9.75
CA PHE A 61 7.86 5.92 -9.38
C PHE A 61 9.07 6.80 -9.09
N GLU A 62 9.14 8.02 -9.61
CA GLU A 62 10.28 8.90 -9.32
C GLU A 62 10.23 9.34 -7.86
N THR A 63 9.11 9.92 -7.44
CA THR A 63 8.92 10.35 -6.04
C THR A 63 8.93 9.15 -5.08
N LEU A 64 8.40 8.00 -5.50
CA LEU A 64 8.39 6.79 -4.69
C LEU A 64 9.80 6.21 -4.48
N LYS A 65 10.67 6.26 -5.50
CA LYS A 65 12.08 5.85 -5.38
C LYS A 65 12.94 6.85 -4.61
N GLU A 66 12.61 8.13 -4.65
CA GLU A 66 13.22 9.13 -3.76
C GLU A 66 12.91 8.83 -2.29
N ALA A 67 11.68 8.37 -2.00
CA ALA A 67 11.27 7.99 -0.64
C ALA A 67 11.95 6.69 -0.17
N ASN A 68 12.04 5.67 -1.04
CA ASN A 68 12.83 4.48 -0.77
C ASN A 68 13.40 3.88 -2.08
N PRO A 69 14.73 3.78 -2.23
CA PRO A 69 15.37 3.26 -3.43
C PRO A 69 15.13 1.75 -3.66
N ASP A 70 14.67 1.00 -2.65
CA ASP A 70 14.40 -0.43 -2.73
C ASP A 70 13.06 -0.74 -3.42
N VAL A 71 12.30 0.28 -3.83
CA VAL A 71 11.05 0.09 -4.58
C VAL A 71 11.33 -0.44 -5.98
N ILE A 72 10.77 -1.61 -6.27
CA ILE A 72 10.94 -2.32 -7.56
C ILE A 72 9.65 -2.42 -8.38
N GLY A 73 8.50 -2.08 -7.81
CA GLY A 73 7.23 -2.16 -8.52
C GLY A 73 6.02 -1.76 -7.67
N TRP A 74 4.84 -2.01 -8.22
CA TRP A 74 3.57 -1.77 -7.58
C TRP A 74 2.61 -2.92 -7.88
N ILE A 75 1.88 -3.39 -6.86
CA ILE A 75 0.87 -4.44 -7.02
C ILE A 75 -0.52 -3.86 -6.84
N TYR A 76 -1.41 -4.15 -7.79
CA TYR A 76 -2.79 -3.68 -7.80
C TYR A 76 -3.72 -4.80 -8.29
N PHE A 77 -4.85 -4.97 -7.62
CA PHE A 77 -5.93 -5.88 -8.03
C PHE A 77 -7.24 -5.10 -8.15
N ASP A 78 -7.86 -5.17 -9.33
CA ASP A 78 -9.13 -4.49 -9.62
C ASP A 78 -10.34 -5.11 -8.89
N ASN A 79 -10.25 -6.38 -8.53
CA ASN A 79 -11.28 -7.11 -7.81
C ASN A 79 -11.08 -7.17 -6.29
N ILE A 80 -9.94 -6.68 -5.77
CA ILE A 80 -9.62 -6.64 -4.34
C ILE A 80 -9.07 -5.26 -4.01
N GLU A 81 -9.96 -4.34 -3.61
CA GLU A 81 -9.62 -2.94 -3.32
C GLU A 81 -8.51 -2.78 -2.27
N GLN A 82 -8.36 -3.76 -1.36
CA GLN A 82 -7.33 -3.76 -0.33
C GLN A 82 -5.92 -4.02 -0.88
N ILE A 83 -5.75 -4.66 -2.04
CA ILE A 83 -4.41 -4.97 -2.58
C ILE A 83 -4.01 -3.86 -3.54
N ASN A 84 -3.30 -2.87 -3.00
CA ASN A 84 -2.83 -1.70 -3.74
C ASN A 84 -1.57 -1.10 -3.07
N TYR A 85 -0.40 -1.72 -3.29
CA TYR A 85 0.79 -1.47 -2.48
C TYR A 85 2.09 -1.42 -3.30
N PRO A 86 3.14 -0.71 -2.81
CA PRO A 86 4.47 -0.79 -3.38
C PRO A 86 5.13 -2.15 -3.12
N ILE A 87 6.00 -2.58 -4.04
CA ILE A 87 6.81 -3.79 -3.91
C ILE A 87 8.26 -3.37 -3.64
N LEU A 88 8.86 -3.90 -2.58
CA LEU A 88 10.22 -3.58 -2.14
C LEU A 88 11.16 -4.78 -2.25
N TYR A 89 12.46 -4.52 -2.43
CA TYR A 89 13.50 -5.55 -2.49
C TYR A 89 14.79 -5.10 -1.79
N SER A 90 15.10 -5.73 -0.64
CA SER A 90 16.32 -5.50 0.15
C SER A 90 17.47 -6.45 -0.19
N GLY A 91 17.21 -7.53 -0.94
CA GLY A 91 18.16 -8.63 -1.14
C GLY A 91 18.02 -9.78 -0.13
N ASP A 92 17.09 -9.68 0.82
CA ASP A 92 16.68 -10.73 1.75
C ASP A 92 15.15 -10.76 1.94
N ASP A 93 14.66 -11.80 2.61
CA ASP A 93 13.23 -11.99 2.90
C ASP A 93 12.85 -11.52 4.32
N GLU A 94 13.75 -10.86 5.06
CA GLU A 94 13.55 -10.53 6.49
C GLU A 94 13.33 -9.03 6.74
N THR A 95 13.98 -8.15 5.99
CA THR A 95 13.98 -6.70 6.23
C THR A 95 12.57 -6.13 6.17
N TYR A 96 11.90 -6.23 5.02
CA TYR A 96 10.55 -5.69 4.80
C TYR A 96 9.43 -6.61 5.34
N LEU A 97 9.78 -7.72 6.00
CA LEU A 97 8.81 -8.48 6.79
C LEU A 97 8.42 -7.73 8.07
N HIS A 98 9.32 -6.88 8.57
CA HIS A 98 9.16 -6.20 9.86
C HIS A 98 9.21 -4.68 9.78
N THR A 99 9.37 -4.11 8.59
CA THR A 99 9.40 -2.65 8.38
C THR A 99 8.47 -2.19 7.27
N ASP A 100 8.00 -0.95 7.39
CA ASP A 100 7.25 -0.28 6.32
C ASP A 100 8.17 0.29 5.21
N LEU A 101 7.56 0.97 4.23
CA LEU A 101 8.26 1.66 3.13
C LEU A 101 9.36 2.62 3.61
N TYR A 102 9.23 3.21 4.79
CA TYR A 102 10.17 4.19 5.33
C TYR A 102 11.18 3.56 6.30
N GLY A 103 11.16 2.23 6.45
CA GLY A 103 12.03 1.51 7.38
C GLY A 103 11.57 1.57 8.83
N ASN A 104 10.34 2.02 9.12
CA ASN A 104 9.81 1.99 10.48
C ASN A 104 9.43 0.57 10.84
N ALA A 105 9.93 0.08 11.97
CA ALA A 105 9.57 -1.24 12.47
C ALA A 105 8.12 -1.26 12.97
N TYR A 106 7.41 -2.36 12.69
CA TYR A 106 6.14 -2.63 13.35
C TYR A 106 6.43 -3.00 14.81
N GLU A 107 6.11 -2.10 15.76
CA GLU A 107 6.17 -2.41 17.20
C GLU A 107 5.01 -3.34 17.59
N ILE A 108 5.03 -4.59 17.12
CA ILE A 108 4.20 -5.64 17.70
C ILE A 108 5.06 -6.30 18.78
N ARG A 109 5.00 -5.77 20.01
CA ARG A 109 5.41 -6.57 21.17
C ARG A 109 4.38 -7.67 21.36
N LEU A 110 4.74 -8.90 21.00
CA LEU A 110 4.05 -10.11 21.46
C LEU A 110 4.35 -10.36 22.94
#